data_AF-D9PN28-F1
#
_entry.id   AF-D9PN28-F1
#
_cell.length_a   1.000
_cell.length_b   1.000
_cell.length_c   1.000
_cell.angle_alpha   90.00
_cell.angle_beta   90.00
_cell.angle_gamma   90.00
#
_symmetry.space_group_name_H-M   'P 1'
#
loop_
_entity.id
_entity.type
_entity.pdbx_description
1 polymer ?
#
loop_
_entity_poly.entity_id
_entity_poly.type
_entity_poly.pdbx_seq_one_letter_code
_entity_poly.pdbx_strand_id
1 'polypeptide(L)' 'MNVLLLHASAGAGHRRAAEALAKGFEERGAGVEVRDILDFTAPVFRKTYAGGLSERRADRP' A
#
# COMPACT_ATOMS: atom_id res chain seq x y z
N MET A 1 -6.91 -18.54 11.29
CA MET A 1 -6.88 -17.08 11.61
C MET A 1 -6.84 -16.35 10.30
N ASN A 2 -7.62 -15.27 10.17
CA ASN A 2 -7.70 -14.50 8.93
C ASN A 2 -7.16 -13.09 9.16
N VAL A 3 -6.34 -12.60 8.24
CA VAL A 3 -5.66 -11.30 8.32
C VAL A 3 -5.99 -10.49 7.07
N LEU A 4 -6.50 -9.27 7.26
CA LEU A 4 -6.71 -8.29 6.19
C LEU A 4 -5.60 -7.24 6.24
N LEU A 5 -4.80 -7.16 5.18
CA LEU A 5 -3.73 -6.17 5.03
C LEU A 5 -4.21 -5.07 4.08
N LEU A 6 -4.43 -3.88 4.65
CA LEU A 6 -4.81 -2.68 3.91
C LEU A 6 -3.57 -1.83 3.63
N HIS A 7 -3.34 -1.47 2.38
CA HIS A 7 -2.28 -0.53 1.98
C HIS A 7 -2.83 0.60 1.12
N ALA A 8 -2.11 1.73 1.09
CA ALA A 8 -2.41 2.84 0.19
C ALA A 8 -1.26 2.97 -0.83
N SER A 9 -1.52 2.68 -2.10
CA SER A 9 -0.49 2.77 -3.16
C SER A 9 -0.19 4.21 -3.61
N ALA A 10 0.22 5.06 -2.68
CA ALA A 10 0.79 6.39 -2.94
C ALA A 10 2.26 6.32 -3.43
N GLY A 11 2.70 5.15 -3.93
CA GLY A 11 4.07 4.81 -4.33
C GLY A 11 4.32 3.30 -4.26
N ALA A 12 5.35 2.79 -4.94
CA ALA A 12 5.62 1.35 -5.05
C ALA A 12 6.03 0.66 -3.73
N GLY A 13 6.34 1.42 -2.67
CA GLY A 13 6.85 0.90 -1.39
C GLY A 13 5.80 0.20 -0.53
N HIS A 14 4.59 0.78 -0.38
CA HIS A 14 3.57 0.24 0.51
C HIS A 14 3.00 -1.10 0.02
N ARG A 15 2.86 -1.26 -1.30
CA ARG A 15 2.42 -2.54 -1.88
C ARG A 15 3.42 -3.65 -1.58
N ARG A 16 4.72 -3.41 -1.80
CA ARG A 16 5.77 -4.39 -1.51
C ARG A 16 5.85 -4.75 -0.04
N ALA A 17 5.65 -3.78 0.86
CA ALA A 17 5.61 -4.04 2.29
C ALA A 17 4.41 -4.93 2.68
N ALA A 18 3.22 -4.66 2.13
CA ALA A 18 2.03 -5.47 2.36
C ALA A 18 2.19 -6.90 1.83
N GLU A 19 2.78 -7.07 0.64
CA GLU A 19 3.09 -8.38 0.06
C GLU A 19 4.09 -9.18 0.93
N ALA A 20 5.12 -8.53 1.47
CA ALA A 20 6.09 -9.18 2.35
C ALA A 20 5.46 -9.66 3.67
N LEU A 21 4.57 -8.86 4.25
CA LEU A 21 3.81 -9.25 5.44
C LEU A 21 2.84 -10.40 5.14
N ALA A 22 2.17 -10.35 3.99
CA ALA A 22 1.24 -11.41 3.58
C ALA A 22 1.93 -12.76 3.52
N LYS A 23 3.09 -12.82 2.85
CA LYS A 23 3.91 -14.03 2.76
C LYS A 23 4.26 -14.58 4.15
N GLY A 24 4.70 -13.73 5.08
CA GLY A 24 5.04 -14.15 6.44
C GLY A 24 3.84 -14.68 7.25
N PHE A 25 2.64 -14.18 7.00
CA PHE A 25 1.42 -14.69 7.63
C PHE A 25 0.93 -16.00 6.99
N GLU A 26 1.02 -16.11 5.67
CA GLU A 26 0.70 -17.33 4.92
C GLU A 26 1.61 -18.50 5.31
N GLU A 27 2.92 -18.26 5.47
CA GLU A 27 3.90 -19.25 5.97
C GLU A 27 3.54 -19.77 7.38
N ARG A 28 2.74 -19.02 8.13
CA ARG A 28 2.25 -19.40 9.47
C ARG A 28 0.85 -20.02 9.43
N GLY A 29 0.31 -20.32 8.26
CA GLY A 29 -0.99 -20.95 8.06
C GLY A 29 -2.19 -20.01 8.26
N ALA A 30 -1.98 -18.69 8.20
CA ALA A 30 -3.09 -17.73 8.21
C ALA A 30 -3.65 -17.52 6.80
N GLY A 31 -4.96 -17.33 6.70
CA GLY A 31 -5.57 -16.82 5.47
C GLY A 31 -5.34 -15.32 5.39
N VAL A 32 -4.72 -14.84 4.32
CA VAL A 32 -4.40 -13.41 4.16
C VAL A 32 -5.11 -12.83 2.96
N GLU A 33 -5.71 -11.65 3.15
CA GLU A 33 -6.26 -10.84 2.07
C GLU A 33 -5.52 -9.51 2.02
N VAL A 34 -5.00 -9.13 0.85
CA VAL A 34 -4.32 -7.84 0.64
C VAL A 34 -5.21 -6.96 -0.23
N ARG A 35 -5.50 -5.74 0.25
CA ARG A 35 -6.33 -4.77 -0.49
C ARG A 35 -5.69 -3.38 -0.50
N ASP A 36 -5.75 -2.75 -1.66
CA ASP A 36 -5.42 -1.34 -1.80
C ASP A 36 -6.65 -0.50 -1.43
N ILE A 37 -6.53 0.32 -0.39
CA ILE A 37 -7.64 1.20 0.01
C ILE A 37 -7.98 2.20 -1.09
N LEU A 38 -7.02 2.52 -1.98
CA LEU A 38 -7.24 3.44 -3.08
C LEU A 38 -8.16 2.85 -4.16
N ASP A 39 -8.29 1.52 -4.26
CA ASP A 39 -9.24 0.87 -5.16
C ASP A 39 -10.70 1.11 -4.74
N PHE A 40 -10.93 1.50 -3.48
CA PHE A 40 -12.24 1.85 -2.93
C PHE A 40 -12.47 3.38 -2.88
N THR A 41 -11.53 4.18 -3.38
CA THR A 41 -11.64 5.65 -3.44
C THR A 41 -11.82 6.14 -4.86
N ALA A 42 -12.48 7.30 -5.03
CA ALA A 42 -12.67 7.90 -6.35
C ALA A 42 -11.31 8.14 -7.06
N PRO A 43 -11.20 7.93 -8.39
CA PRO A 43 -9.95 8.07 -9.15
C PRO A 43 -9.24 9.43 -8.98
N VAL A 44 -10.00 10.47 -8.66
CA VAL A 44 -9.52 11.83 -8.36
C VAL A 44 -8.65 11.86 -7.09
N PHE A 45 -9.00 11.08 -6.06
CA PHE A 45 -8.23 10.99 -4.82
C PHE A 45 -6.87 10.29 -5.02
N ARG A 46 -6.82 9.30 -5.92
CA ARG A 46 -5.59 8.57 -6.28
C ARG A 46 -4.51 9.48 -6.88
N LYS A 47 -4.91 10.49 -7.67
CA LYS A 47 -3.98 11.48 -8.27
C LYS A 47 -3.50 12.52 -7.26
N THR A 48 -4.38 13.04 -6.40
CA THR A 48 -4.00 14.08 -5.43
C THR A 48 -3.14 13.53 -4.29
N TYR A 49 -3.37 12.28 -3.86
CA TYR A 49 -2.56 11.66 -2.81
C TYR A 49 -1.17 11.24 -3.30
N ALA A 50 -1.02 10.86 -4.57
CA ALA A 50 0.29 10.60 -5.19
C ALA A 50 1.09 11.90 -5.41
N GLY A 51 0.42 12.99 -5.81
CA GLY A 51 1.05 14.30 -6.05
C GLY A 51 1.65 14.94 -4.80
N GLY A 52 0.98 14.84 -3.65
CA GLY A 52 1.45 15.42 -2.38
C GLY A 52 2.68 14.73 -1.76
N LEU A 53 3.00 13.49 -2.18
CA LEU A 53 4.20 12.78 -1.72
C LEU A 53 5.42 13.02 -2.62
N SER A 54 5.22 13.39 -3.89
CA SER A 54 6.30 13.69 -4.84
C SER A 54 7.02 15.03 -4.60
N GLU A 55 6.45 15.94 -3.81
CA GLU A 55 7.02 17.29 -3.61
C GLU A 55 8.17 17.38 -2.59
N ARG A 56 8.62 16.27 -1.99
CA ARG A 56 9.79 16.27 -1.05
C ARG A 56 11.05 15.55 -1.57
N ARG A 57 11.34 15.61 -2.86
CA ARG A 57 12.61 15.11 -3.41
C ARG A 57 13.34 16.06 -4.38
N ALA A 58 12.94 17.32 -4.46
CA ALA A 58 13.58 18.31 -5.33
C ALA A 58 14.52 19.29 -4.60
N ASP A 59 14.92 19.01 -3.35
CA ASP A 59 15.89 19.87 -2.66
C ASP A 59 16.74 19.07 -1.65
N ARG A 60 17.72 18.32 -2.16
CA ARG A 60 18.86 17.90 -1.35
C ARG A 60 20.14 18.17 -2.16
N PRO A 61 21.05 19.03 -1.67
CA PRO A 61 22.31 19.35 -2.33
C PRO A 61 23.26 18.14 -2.38
#